data_AF-A0A835LGT3-F1
#
_entry.id   AF-A0A835LGT3-F1
#
_cell.length_a   1.000
_cell.length_b   1.000
_cell.length_c   1.000
_cell.angle_alpha   90.00
_cell.angle_beta   90.00
_cell.angle_gamma   90.00
#
_symmetry.space_group_name_H-M   'P 1'
#
loop_
_entity.id
_entity.type
_entity.pdbx_description
1 polymer ?
#
loop_
_entity_poly.entity_id
_entity_poly.type
_entity_poly.pdbx_seq_one_letter_code
_entity_poly.pdbx_strand_id
1 'polypeptide(L)'
;MVKRRREDPNGDENGGKWVRGTSTLPKVFNNPSSSKLKLTWNGNNQPDGPDTHLSLFAESMGVLMTSSHQFDWTKYWEQQGGDDKLWLWNTLKVISERNKRNRSKQIAKHTSGRKGFPEMRAQIIREEGAPLSQGDFFVLSHTSRKTNNALDGQSREYIVRKNEKLAGRDENGNQQPHSNEIYRQVMPCERHGRVRLMGRAVTRTSYFGSQASSHGTTYDRVVELENEMAEMRRVAQEKEEERQLELDEIKRGFNARYEAMEARFMETLMQRTSLSRML
;
A
#
# COMPACT_ATOMS: atom_id res chain seq x y z
N MET A 1 -37.40 -17.77 14.44
CA MET A 1 -37.16 -16.50 15.17
C MET A 1 -36.73 -15.43 14.18
N VAL A 2 -37.67 -14.60 13.74
CA VAL A 2 -37.48 -13.58 12.70
C VAL A 2 -36.88 -12.33 13.33
N LYS A 3 -35.63 -11.98 12.99
CA LYS A 3 -35.04 -10.70 13.39
C LYS A 3 -35.56 -9.60 12.45
N ARG A 4 -36.31 -8.67 13.04
CA ARG A 4 -36.89 -7.48 12.41
C ARG A 4 -35.81 -6.66 11.70
N ARG A 5 -36.01 -6.47 10.39
CA ARG A 5 -35.37 -5.47 9.55
C ARG A 5 -35.64 -4.09 10.18
N ARG A 6 -34.61 -3.29 10.46
CA ARG A 6 -34.81 -1.85 10.62
C ARG A 6 -34.92 -1.29 9.21
N GLU A 7 -36.11 -0.81 8.87
CA GLU A 7 -36.33 -0.04 7.65
C GLU A 7 -35.75 1.35 7.85
N ASP A 8 -34.77 1.71 7.01
CA ASP A 8 -34.26 3.08 6.91
C ASP A 8 -35.26 3.89 6.07
N PRO A 9 -35.88 4.96 6.60
CA PRO A 9 -36.98 5.67 5.94
C PRO A 9 -36.54 6.61 4.80
N ASN A 10 -35.33 6.43 4.22
CA ASN A 10 -34.80 7.27 3.14
C ASN A 10 -34.17 6.44 2.00
N GLY A 11 -34.63 5.21 1.79
CA GLY A 11 -34.21 4.40 0.66
C GLY A 11 -34.93 4.79 -0.63
N ASP A 12 -34.53 5.90 -1.26
CA ASP A 12 -35.03 6.23 -2.60
C ASP A 12 -34.48 5.23 -3.62
N GLU A 13 -35.41 4.51 -4.24
CA GLU A 13 -35.26 3.60 -5.36
C GLU A 13 -34.95 4.38 -6.64
N ASN A 14 -33.75 4.93 -6.77
CA ASN A 14 -33.23 5.34 -8.07
C ASN A 14 -31.72 5.48 -7.97
N GLY A 15 -31.00 5.14 -9.05
CA GLY A 15 -29.54 5.18 -9.16
C GLY A 15 -28.94 6.59 -9.08
N GLY A 16 -29.19 7.29 -7.97
CA GLY A 16 -28.78 8.65 -7.72
C GLY A 16 -27.28 8.74 -7.44
N LYS A 17 -26.61 9.63 -8.18
CA LYS A 17 -25.28 10.13 -7.81
C LYS A 17 -25.28 10.49 -6.33
N TRP A 18 -24.26 10.04 -5.60
CA TRP A 18 -24.01 10.45 -4.22
C TRP A 18 -23.79 11.98 -4.16
N VAL A 19 -24.87 12.73 -3.95
CA VAL A 19 -24.79 14.15 -3.65
C VAL A 19 -24.38 14.29 -2.18
N ARG A 20 -23.38 15.12 -1.89
CA ARG A 20 -23.05 15.42 -0.50
C ARG A 20 -24.22 16.18 0.12
N GLY A 21 -24.78 15.65 1.20
CA GLY A 21 -25.78 16.36 2.01
C GLY A 21 -25.21 17.67 2.56
N THR A 22 -26.12 18.52 3.04
CA THR A 22 -25.83 19.82 3.66
C THR A 22 -24.73 19.69 4.72
N SER A 23 -23.82 20.68 4.77
CA SER A 23 -22.74 20.72 5.77
C SER A 23 -23.33 20.52 7.18
N THR A 24 -22.64 19.75 8.01
CA THR A 24 -23.01 19.49 9.41
C THR A 24 -22.52 20.60 10.35
N LEU A 25 -21.72 21.56 9.86
CA LEU A 25 -21.24 22.72 10.63
C LEU A 25 -22.36 23.52 11.31
N PRO A 26 -23.54 23.77 10.71
CA PRO A 26 -24.65 24.43 11.40
C PRO A 26 -25.12 23.67 12.65
N LYS A 27 -24.98 22.34 12.69
CA LYS A 27 -25.30 21.54 13.89
C LYS A 27 -24.29 21.71 15.02
N VAL A 28 -23.07 22.16 14.70
CA VAL A 28 -22.03 22.48 15.70
C VAL A 28 -22.22 23.88 16.23
N PHE A 29 -22.43 24.84 15.33
CA PHE A 29 -22.51 26.26 15.68
C PHE A 29 -23.88 26.66 16.26
N ASN A 30 -24.96 25.95 15.92
CA ASN A 30 -26.30 26.21 16.48
C ASN A 30 -26.61 25.34 17.70
N ASN A 31 -25.62 24.62 18.23
CA ASN A 31 -25.79 23.82 19.44
C ASN A 31 -25.79 24.78 20.65
N PRO A 32 -26.80 24.76 21.55
CA PRO A 32 -26.81 25.65 22.71
C PRO A 32 -25.53 25.44 23.54
N SER A 33 -24.91 26.54 23.98
CA SER A 33 -23.60 26.56 24.68
C SER A 33 -23.50 25.64 25.91
N SER A 34 -24.63 25.14 26.42
CA SER A 34 -24.72 24.18 27.53
C SER A 34 -24.54 22.70 27.14
N SER A 35 -24.54 22.38 25.85
CA SER A 35 -24.51 20.99 25.37
C SER A 35 -23.10 20.57 24.95
N LYS A 36 -22.37 19.95 25.90
CA LYS A 36 -21.04 19.38 25.64
C LYS A 36 -21.19 18.08 24.84
N LEU A 37 -20.59 18.02 23.64
CA LEU A 37 -20.47 16.77 22.90
C LEU A 37 -19.41 15.89 23.58
N LYS A 38 -19.82 14.74 24.12
CA LYS A 38 -18.89 13.79 24.74
C LYS A 38 -18.15 13.01 23.67
N LEU A 39 -16.83 13.21 23.58
CA LEU A 39 -15.93 12.41 22.74
C LEU A 39 -15.35 11.27 23.58
N THR A 40 -15.33 10.07 23.00
CA THR A 40 -14.55 8.94 23.51
C THR A 40 -13.23 8.85 22.76
N TRP A 41 -12.21 8.28 23.41
CA TRP A 41 -10.86 8.19 22.88
C TRP A 41 -10.36 6.76 22.99
N ASN A 42 -9.74 6.26 21.92
CA ASN A 42 -9.09 4.96 21.94
C ASN A 42 -7.67 5.04 22.54
N GLY A 43 -7.04 3.89 22.76
CA GLY A 43 -5.67 3.79 23.27
C GLY A 43 -4.59 4.41 22.37
N ASN A 44 -4.93 4.85 21.15
CA ASN A 44 -4.04 5.58 20.25
C ASN A 44 -4.28 7.11 20.28
N ASN A 45 -5.01 7.63 21.28
CA ASN A 45 -5.40 9.04 21.37
C ASN A 45 -6.14 9.54 20.13
N GLN A 46 -6.91 8.66 19.49
CA GLN A 46 -7.82 9.06 18.43
C GLN A 46 -9.23 9.12 19.01
N PRO A 47 -10.03 10.09 18.57
CA PRO A 47 -11.43 10.05 18.89
C PRO A 47 -12.01 8.76 18.26
N ASP A 48 -12.73 7.99 19.05
CA ASP A 48 -13.62 6.93 18.61
C ASP A 48 -14.99 7.15 19.26
N GLY A 49 -16.08 6.57 18.76
CA GLY A 49 -17.44 6.84 19.25
C GLY A 49 -18.44 7.16 18.13
N PRO A 50 -19.72 7.38 18.46
CA PRO A 50 -20.77 7.48 17.46
C PRO A 50 -20.52 8.59 16.43
N ASP A 51 -20.57 8.19 15.15
CA ASP A 51 -20.46 8.96 13.89
C ASP A 51 -20.67 10.48 14.01
N THR A 52 -21.77 10.90 14.66
CA THR A 52 -22.20 12.29 14.71
C THR A 52 -21.23 13.23 15.40
N HIS A 53 -20.48 12.80 16.41
CA HIS A 53 -19.58 13.70 17.16
C HIS A 53 -18.15 13.70 16.60
N LEU A 54 -17.75 12.57 16.02
CA LEU A 54 -16.40 12.36 15.50
C LEU A 54 -16.16 13.11 14.19
N SER A 55 -17.12 13.04 13.26
CA SER A 55 -17.02 13.74 11.98
C SER A 55 -16.97 15.24 12.21
N LEU A 56 -17.78 15.74 13.14
CA LEU A 56 -17.81 17.15 13.54
C LEU A 56 -16.47 17.61 14.11
N PHE A 57 -15.88 16.85 15.04
CA PHE A 57 -14.57 17.16 15.63
C PHE A 57 -13.43 17.09 14.59
N ALA A 58 -13.39 16.05 13.76
CA ALA A 58 -12.33 15.88 12.77
C ALA A 58 -12.39 16.92 11.63
N GLU A 59 -13.60 17.32 11.21
CA GLU A 59 -13.81 18.35 10.18
C GLU A 59 -13.44 19.75 10.69
N SER A 60 -13.72 20.06 11.95
CA SER A 60 -13.40 21.36 12.58
C SER A 60 -11.92 21.48 12.96
N MET A 61 -11.35 20.45 13.59
CA MET A 61 -9.99 20.51 14.16
C MET A 61 -8.88 20.62 13.10
N GLY A 62 -9.07 20.05 11.91
CA GLY A 62 -8.04 20.10 10.86
C GLY A 62 -7.72 21.53 10.38
N VAL A 63 -8.71 22.41 10.42
CA VAL A 63 -8.58 23.82 10.03
C VAL A 63 -8.14 24.66 11.23
N LEU A 64 -8.74 24.41 12.40
CA LEU A 64 -8.39 25.03 13.68
C LEU A 64 -6.90 24.89 13.99
N MET A 65 -6.32 23.69 13.86
CA MET A 65 -4.97 23.41 14.37
C MET A 65 -3.84 23.87 13.44
N THR A 66 -4.10 23.98 12.12
CA THR A 66 -3.04 24.34 11.16
C THR A 66 -2.88 25.86 11.03
N SER A 67 -3.92 26.61 11.40
CA SER A 67 -4.01 28.04 11.16
C SER A 67 -4.64 28.80 12.32
N SER A 68 -4.56 28.25 13.54
CA SER A 68 -5.13 28.84 14.77
C SER A 68 -4.68 30.28 15.02
N HIS A 69 -3.48 30.63 14.55
CA HIS A 69 -2.88 31.95 14.72
C HIS A 69 -3.41 33.02 13.74
N GLN A 70 -4.09 32.63 12.65
CA GLN A 70 -4.56 33.56 11.61
C GLN A 70 -6.07 33.83 11.67
N PHE A 71 -6.79 33.14 12.55
CA PHE A 71 -8.22 33.32 12.75
C PHE A 71 -8.50 33.28 14.24
N ASP A 72 -9.16 34.31 14.76
CA ASP A 72 -9.43 34.43 16.19
C ASP A 72 -10.60 33.54 16.60
N TRP A 73 -10.32 32.29 16.92
CA TRP A 73 -11.33 31.30 17.29
C TRP A 73 -12.06 31.60 18.61
N THR A 74 -11.65 32.62 19.35
CA THR A 74 -12.35 33.06 20.57
C THR A 74 -13.59 33.91 20.26
N LYS A 75 -13.65 34.49 19.06
CA LYS A 75 -14.76 35.34 18.60
C LYS A 75 -15.83 34.52 17.87
N TYR A 76 -17.10 34.88 18.09
CA TYR A 76 -18.20 34.34 17.30
C TYR A 76 -18.11 34.78 15.84
N TRP A 77 -18.66 34.00 14.91
CA TRP A 77 -18.61 34.29 13.47
C TRP A 77 -19.03 35.72 13.11
N GLU A 78 -20.09 36.24 13.74
CA GLU A 78 -20.60 37.59 13.50
C GLU A 78 -19.59 38.68 13.89
N GLN A 79 -18.75 38.40 14.90
CA GLN A 79 -17.73 39.30 15.44
C GLN A 79 -16.40 39.25 14.66
N GLN A 80 -16.27 38.32 13.70
CA GLN A 80 -15.07 38.19 12.88
C GLN A 80 -14.99 39.30 11.83
N GLY A 81 -13.78 39.78 11.55
CA GLY A 81 -13.53 40.75 10.49
C GLY A 81 -13.89 40.20 9.10
N GLY A 82 -14.25 41.08 8.17
CA GLY A 82 -14.54 40.68 6.78
C GLY A 82 -13.35 39.97 6.13
N ASP A 83 -12.14 40.47 6.38
CA ASP A 83 -10.90 39.91 5.85
C ASP A 83 -10.59 38.54 6.46
N ASP A 84 -10.82 38.34 7.76
CA ASP A 84 -10.62 37.05 8.44
C ASP A 84 -11.56 35.98 7.88
N LYS A 85 -12.84 36.36 7.66
CA LYS A 85 -13.83 35.48 7.03
C LYS A 85 -13.42 35.11 5.61
N LEU A 86 -12.97 36.09 4.82
CA LEU A 86 -12.54 35.88 3.44
C LEU A 86 -11.30 34.98 3.37
N TRP A 87 -10.33 35.20 4.26
CA TRP A 87 -9.14 34.37 4.41
C TRP A 87 -9.51 32.92 4.74
N LEU A 88 -10.41 32.70 5.71
CA LEU A 88 -10.83 31.35 6.10
C LEU A 88 -11.49 30.64 4.92
N TRP A 89 -12.40 31.34 4.23
CA TRP A 89 -13.07 30.79 3.05
C TRP A 89 -12.10 30.40 1.94
N ASN A 90 -11.10 31.23 1.64
CA ASN A 90 -10.10 30.93 0.63
C ASN A 90 -9.22 29.73 1.04
N THR A 91 -8.83 29.66 2.32
CA THR A 91 -8.08 28.53 2.88
C THR A 91 -8.87 27.23 2.75
N LEU A 92 -10.15 27.23 3.10
CA LEU A 92 -11.04 26.07 2.96
C LEU A 92 -11.18 25.62 1.50
N LYS A 93 -11.27 26.55 0.55
CA LYS A 93 -11.29 26.22 -0.89
C LYS A 93 -10.02 25.51 -1.34
N VAL A 94 -8.85 26.02 -0.95
CA VAL A 94 -7.55 25.40 -1.27
C VAL A 94 -7.44 23.99 -0.69
N ILE A 95 -7.87 23.80 0.56
CA ILE A 95 -7.91 22.49 1.22
C ILE A 95 -8.86 21.54 0.47
N SER A 96 -10.04 22.02 0.09
CA SER A 96 -11.03 21.24 -0.66
C SER A 96 -10.49 20.75 -2.01
N GLU A 97 -9.86 21.63 -2.79
CA GLU A 97 -9.26 21.28 -4.08
C GLU A 97 -8.08 20.31 -3.92
N ARG A 98 -7.23 20.52 -2.91
CA ARG A 98 -6.18 19.55 -2.56
C ARG A 98 -6.75 18.18 -2.23
N ASN A 99 -7.82 18.12 -1.43
CA ASN A 99 -8.48 16.87 -1.07
C ASN A 99 -9.15 16.19 -2.28
N LYS A 100 -9.70 16.96 -3.23
CA LYS A 100 -10.24 16.45 -4.49
C LYS A 100 -9.15 15.80 -5.34
N ARG A 101 -8.02 16.47 -5.51
CA ARG A 101 -6.83 15.94 -6.21
C ARG A 101 -6.24 14.70 -5.50
N ASN A 102 -6.25 14.67 -4.17
CA ASN A 102 -5.78 13.50 -3.42
C ASN A 102 -6.74 12.31 -3.60
N ARG A 103 -8.05 12.55 -3.64
CA ARG A 103 -9.04 11.49 -3.88
C ARG A 103 -8.93 10.92 -5.29
N SER A 104 -8.64 11.73 -6.30
CA SER A 104 -8.45 11.22 -7.66
C SER A 104 -7.20 10.33 -7.79
N LYS A 105 -6.23 10.48 -6.88
CA LYS A 105 -5.05 9.59 -6.76
C LYS A 105 -5.30 8.36 -5.89
N GLN A 106 -6.52 8.15 -5.38
CA GLN A 106 -6.82 7.00 -4.54
C GLN A 106 -6.91 5.75 -5.41
N ILE A 107 -5.93 4.87 -5.23
CA ILE A 107 -5.76 3.65 -6.00
C ILE A 107 -6.66 2.52 -5.47
N ALA A 108 -6.64 2.28 -4.16
CA ALA A 108 -7.48 1.28 -3.50
C ALA A 108 -8.73 1.94 -2.90
N LYS A 109 -9.91 1.52 -3.35
CA LYS A 109 -11.21 2.02 -2.87
C LYS A 109 -11.60 1.28 -1.60
N HIS A 110 -12.32 1.95 -0.70
CA HIS A 110 -12.81 1.33 0.55
C HIS A 110 -14.30 1.63 0.81
N THR A 111 -14.98 0.80 1.60
CA THR A 111 -16.40 0.90 1.98
C THR A 111 -16.66 1.56 3.34
N SER A 112 -15.69 2.29 3.89
CA SER A 112 -15.84 2.94 5.21
C SER A 112 -16.88 4.06 5.24
N GLY A 113 -17.25 4.63 4.09
CA GLY A 113 -18.26 5.69 4.01
C GLY A 113 -17.85 6.93 4.82
N ARG A 114 -18.75 7.40 5.69
CA ARG A 114 -18.50 8.54 6.61
C ARG A 114 -17.71 8.13 7.86
N LYS A 115 -17.73 6.84 8.20
CA LYS A 115 -17.00 6.30 9.36
C LYS A 115 -15.50 6.30 9.10
N GLY A 116 -14.76 6.76 10.08
CA GLY A 116 -13.31 6.63 10.11
C GLY A 116 -12.88 5.19 10.39
N PHE A 117 -11.63 4.84 10.04
CA PHE A 117 -11.06 3.55 10.44
C PHE A 117 -11.01 3.32 11.97
N PRO A 118 -10.66 4.31 12.81
CA PRO A 118 -10.69 4.13 14.27
C PRO A 118 -12.07 3.73 14.79
N GLU A 119 -13.11 4.39 14.28
CA GLU A 119 -14.50 4.11 14.64
C GLU A 119 -14.94 2.72 14.18
N MET A 120 -14.66 2.35 12.93
CA MET A 120 -14.98 1.01 12.45
C MET A 120 -14.30 -0.07 13.28
N ARG A 121 -13.03 0.13 13.67
CA ARG A 121 -12.32 -0.81 14.56
C ARG A 121 -12.94 -0.87 15.95
N ALA A 122 -13.30 0.26 16.55
CA ALA A 122 -13.99 0.31 17.83
C ALA A 122 -15.37 -0.35 17.77
N GLN A 123 -16.09 -0.23 16.64
CA GLN A 123 -17.35 -0.94 16.41
C GLN A 123 -17.12 -2.46 16.36
N ILE A 124 -16.13 -2.91 15.59
CA ILE A 124 -15.79 -4.34 15.48
C ILE A 124 -15.39 -4.93 16.83
N ILE A 125 -14.57 -4.23 17.62
CA ILE A 125 -14.20 -4.69 18.97
C ILE A 125 -15.44 -4.83 19.87
N ARG A 126 -16.43 -3.93 19.75
CA ARG A 126 -17.68 -4.02 20.52
C ARG A 126 -18.58 -5.17 20.06
N GLU A 127 -18.57 -5.50 18.76
CA GLU A 127 -19.43 -6.53 18.17
C GLU A 127 -18.83 -7.94 18.28
N GLU A 128 -17.54 -8.07 18.01
CA GLU A 128 -16.81 -9.34 17.94
C GLU A 128 -15.97 -9.63 19.20
N GLY A 129 -15.80 -8.64 20.09
CA GLY A 129 -15.03 -8.78 21.35
C GLY A 129 -13.50 -8.75 21.18
N ALA A 130 -12.99 -8.75 19.94
CA ALA A 130 -11.56 -8.75 19.65
C ALA A 130 -11.20 -7.83 18.48
N PRO A 131 -9.98 -7.26 18.45
CA PRO A 131 -9.52 -6.46 17.32
C PRO A 131 -9.14 -7.34 16.13
N LEU A 132 -9.62 -6.97 14.93
CA LEU A 132 -9.16 -7.59 13.68
C LEU A 132 -7.72 -7.21 13.35
N SER A 133 -7.02 -8.17 12.75
CA SER A 133 -5.73 -7.95 12.10
C SER A 133 -5.84 -6.86 11.01
N GLN A 134 -4.74 -6.20 10.68
CA GLN A 134 -4.67 -5.24 9.57
C GLN A 134 -5.07 -5.90 8.25
N GLY A 135 -4.64 -7.14 8.02
CA GLY A 135 -4.98 -7.90 6.82
C GLY A 135 -6.47 -8.23 6.72
N ASP A 136 -7.12 -8.59 7.82
CA ASP A 136 -8.55 -8.95 7.82
C ASP A 136 -9.42 -7.70 7.75
N PHE A 137 -9.01 -6.64 8.47
CA PHE A 137 -9.65 -5.34 8.36
C PHE A 137 -9.52 -4.74 6.96
N PHE A 138 -8.42 -4.99 6.24
CA PHE A 138 -8.29 -4.60 4.83
C PHE A 138 -9.34 -5.31 3.97
N VAL A 139 -9.44 -6.63 4.07
CA VAL A 139 -10.43 -7.43 3.33
C VAL A 139 -11.84 -6.90 3.63
N LEU A 140 -12.18 -6.68 4.91
CA LEU A 140 -13.48 -6.15 5.32
C LEU A 140 -13.78 -4.78 4.71
N SER A 141 -12.79 -3.88 4.70
CA SER A 141 -12.96 -2.50 4.22
C SER A 141 -12.87 -2.35 2.70
N HIS A 142 -12.26 -3.30 1.97
CA HIS A 142 -12.05 -3.23 0.53
C HIS A 142 -12.88 -4.27 -0.26
N THR A 143 -13.81 -4.93 0.43
CA THR A 143 -14.79 -5.85 -0.16
C THR A 143 -16.18 -5.23 -0.11
N SER A 144 -16.96 -5.47 -1.17
CA SER A 144 -18.36 -5.07 -1.27
C SER A 144 -19.22 -5.93 -0.34
N ARG A 145 -19.97 -5.29 0.56
CA ARG A 145 -20.94 -5.98 1.44
C ARG A 145 -22.07 -6.71 0.70
N LYS A 146 -22.34 -6.34 -0.56
CA LYS A 146 -23.43 -6.92 -1.36
C LYS A 146 -22.98 -8.14 -2.16
N THR A 147 -21.81 -8.04 -2.79
CA THR A 147 -21.31 -9.04 -3.74
C THR A 147 -20.18 -9.89 -3.16
N ASN A 148 -19.69 -9.56 -1.97
CA ASN A 148 -18.50 -10.17 -1.35
C ASN A 148 -17.25 -10.19 -2.24
N ASN A 149 -17.22 -9.32 -3.25
CA ASN A 149 -16.08 -9.14 -4.15
C ASN A 149 -15.32 -7.86 -3.82
N ALA A 150 -14.02 -7.86 -4.12
CA ALA A 150 -13.18 -6.68 -4.01
C ALA A 150 -13.75 -5.49 -4.82
N LEU A 151 -13.61 -4.28 -4.29
CA LEU A 151 -14.19 -3.07 -4.90
C LEU A 151 -13.48 -2.61 -6.18
N ASP A 152 -12.23 -2.99 -6.35
CA ASP A 152 -11.38 -2.61 -7.48
C ASP A 152 -10.33 -3.69 -7.75
N GLY A 153 -9.72 -3.64 -8.94
CA GLY A 153 -8.76 -4.64 -9.39
C GLY A 153 -7.51 -4.72 -8.52
N GLN A 154 -7.08 -3.61 -7.93
CA GLN A 154 -5.87 -3.54 -7.11
C GLN A 154 -6.12 -4.08 -5.70
N SER A 155 -7.27 -3.75 -5.11
CA SER A 155 -7.73 -4.38 -3.87
C SER A 155 -7.85 -5.90 -4.04
N ARG A 156 -8.36 -6.37 -5.18
CA ARG A 156 -8.42 -7.81 -5.50
C ARG A 156 -7.03 -8.43 -5.54
N GLU A 157 -6.08 -7.82 -6.23
CA GLU A 157 -4.71 -8.30 -6.32
C GLU A 157 -4.05 -8.45 -4.94
N TYR A 158 -4.19 -7.44 -4.07
CA TYR A 158 -3.66 -7.52 -2.71
C TYR A 158 -4.34 -8.60 -1.86
N ILE A 159 -5.66 -8.79 -2.00
CA ILE A 159 -6.38 -9.84 -1.28
C ILE A 159 -5.91 -11.22 -1.75
N VAL A 160 -5.76 -11.42 -3.05
CA VAL A 160 -5.23 -12.67 -3.63
C VAL A 160 -3.82 -12.94 -3.12
N ARG A 161 -2.89 -11.97 -3.23
CA ARG A 161 -1.50 -12.13 -2.77
C ARG A 161 -1.42 -12.41 -1.27
N LYS A 162 -2.27 -11.77 -0.45
CA LYS A 162 -2.39 -12.06 0.99
C LYS A 162 -2.81 -13.51 1.22
N ASN A 163 -3.84 -13.97 0.50
CA ASN A 163 -4.37 -15.33 0.66
C ASN A 163 -3.38 -16.39 0.17
N GLU A 164 -2.67 -16.15 -0.93
CA GLU A 164 -1.60 -17.03 -1.44
C GLU A 164 -0.47 -17.18 -0.43
N LYS A 165 0.00 -16.06 0.16
CA LYS A 165 1.02 -16.11 1.20
C LYS A 165 0.53 -16.85 2.43
N LEU A 166 -0.70 -16.60 2.90
CA LEU A 166 -1.31 -17.32 4.01
C LEU A 166 -1.47 -18.83 3.75
N ALA A 167 -1.74 -19.22 2.50
CA ALA A 167 -1.95 -20.61 2.11
C ALA A 167 -0.64 -21.38 1.85
N GLY A 168 0.47 -20.68 1.60
CA GLY A 168 1.77 -21.30 1.45
C GLY A 168 2.22 -22.01 2.73
N ARG A 169 3.04 -23.05 2.63
CA ARG A 169 4.08 -23.31 3.63
C ARG A 169 5.35 -22.65 3.11
N ASP A 170 6.22 -22.14 3.98
CA ASP A 170 7.55 -21.78 3.48
C ASP A 170 8.28 -23.06 3.01
N GLU A 171 9.32 -22.86 2.19
CA GLU A 171 10.12 -23.94 1.59
C GLU A 171 10.79 -24.83 2.68
N ASN A 172 10.82 -24.34 3.92
CA ASN A 172 11.48 -24.95 5.07
C ASN A 172 10.51 -25.63 6.05
N GLY A 173 9.19 -25.63 5.78
CA GLY A 173 8.17 -26.23 6.63
C GLY A 173 7.87 -25.51 7.94
N ASN A 174 8.32 -24.27 8.10
CA ASN A 174 8.10 -23.41 9.25
C ASN A 174 6.70 -22.78 9.26
N GLN A 175 6.27 -22.36 10.46
CA GLN A 175 4.97 -21.74 10.66
C GLN A 175 4.92 -20.36 9.99
N GLN A 176 3.84 -20.14 9.23
CA GLN A 176 3.55 -18.92 8.50
C GLN A 176 3.53 -17.67 9.41
N PRO A 177 4.02 -16.51 8.92
CA PRO A 177 3.91 -15.25 9.65
C PRO A 177 2.45 -14.89 9.96
N HIS A 178 2.22 -14.15 11.05
CA HIS A 178 0.88 -13.68 11.42
C HIS A 178 0.27 -12.78 10.32
N SER A 179 -1.07 -12.73 10.25
CA SER A 179 -1.82 -11.97 9.23
C SER A 179 -1.36 -10.50 9.05
N ASN A 180 -0.86 -9.85 10.11
CA ASN A 180 -0.31 -8.48 10.00
C ASN A 180 1.06 -8.41 9.32
N GLU A 181 1.92 -9.41 9.48
CA GLU A 181 3.22 -9.44 8.81
C GLU A 181 3.06 -9.74 7.33
N ILE A 182 2.23 -10.72 6.97
CA ILE A 182 1.85 -10.98 5.58
C ILE A 182 1.26 -9.72 4.95
N TYR A 183 0.36 -9.03 5.66
CA TYR A 183 -0.21 -7.77 5.18
C TYR A 183 0.87 -6.72 4.87
N ARG A 184 1.87 -6.57 5.75
CA ARG A 184 2.96 -5.61 5.56
C ARG A 184 3.86 -5.96 4.38
N GLN A 185 4.09 -7.25 4.11
CA GLN A 185 4.87 -7.69 2.95
C GLN A 185 4.11 -7.52 1.62
N VAL A 186 2.79 -7.70 1.64
CA VAL A 186 1.94 -7.63 0.43
C VAL A 186 1.65 -6.19 0.02
N MET A 187 1.52 -5.30 0.99
CA MET A 187 1.19 -3.90 0.76
C MET A 187 2.41 -3.06 0.42
N PRO A 188 2.26 -2.03 -0.43
CA PRO A 188 3.30 -1.06 -0.67
C PRO A 188 3.70 -0.34 0.63
N CYS A 189 4.98 0.01 0.71
CA CYS A 189 5.56 0.72 1.84
C CYS A 189 4.73 1.96 2.20
N GLU A 190 4.54 2.16 3.50
CA GLU A 190 3.73 3.23 4.04
C GLU A 190 4.54 4.53 4.09
N ARG A 191 3.86 5.67 3.90
CA ARG A 191 4.50 6.98 4.10
C ARG A 191 5.00 7.13 5.53
N HIS A 192 6.13 7.80 5.70
CA HIS A 192 6.70 8.09 7.00
C HIS A 192 5.65 8.72 7.96
N GLY A 193 5.67 8.27 9.21
CA GLY A 193 4.77 8.77 10.26
C GLY A 193 3.31 8.32 10.15
N ARG A 194 2.97 7.38 9.27
CA ARG A 194 1.60 6.89 9.08
C ARG A 194 1.54 5.37 9.13
N VAL A 195 0.51 4.84 9.80
CA VAL A 195 0.12 3.43 9.70
C VAL A 195 -1.22 3.30 8.95
N ARG A 196 -1.27 2.50 7.89
CA ARG A 196 -2.49 2.29 7.08
C ARG A 196 -3.55 1.60 7.93
N LEU A 197 -4.83 1.89 7.62
CA LEU A 197 -6.00 1.31 8.31
C LEU A 197 -6.12 1.61 9.81
N MET A 198 -5.22 2.41 10.39
CA MET A 198 -5.28 2.79 11.80
C MET A 198 -5.86 4.18 12.03
N GLY A 199 -6.06 4.98 10.98
CA GLY A 199 -6.62 6.33 11.07
C GLY A 199 -5.55 7.42 11.04
N ARG A 200 -5.91 8.63 11.49
CA ARG A 200 -5.01 9.79 11.55
C ARG A 200 -4.15 9.75 12.82
N ALA A 201 -2.98 10.39 12.80
CA ALA A 201 -2.05 10.54 13.93
C ALA A 201 -1.39 9.25 14.48
N VAL A 202 -1.77 8.05 14.00
CA VAL A 202 -1.08 6.81 14.37
C VAL A 202 0.21 6.70 13.58
N THR A 203 1.33 6.73 14.30
CA THR A 203 2.67 6.59 13.74
C THR A 203 3.18 5.17 13.94
N ARG A 204 4.19 4.80 13.15
CA ARG A 204 4.81 3.48 13.24
C ARG A 204 5.41 3.24 14.63
N THR A 205 6.07 4.24 15.19
CA THR A 205 6.66 4.20 16.53
C THR A 205 5.60 4.04 17.62
N SER A 206 4.48 4.75 17.53
CA SER A 206 3.40 4.62 18.53
C SER A 206 2.67 3.28 18.44
N TYR A 207 2.53 2.71 17.24
CA TYR A 207 1.76 1.47 17.03
C TYR A 207 2.58 0.19 17.22
N PHE A 208 3.83 0.19 16.77
CA PHE A 208 4.69 -0.99 16.81
C PHE A 208 5.86 -0.87 17.80
N GLY A 209 6.01 0.27 18.48
CA GLY A 209 7.14 0.57 19.35
C GLY A 209 8.40 1.01 18.60
N SER A 210 9.42 1.44 19.36
CA SER A 210 10.66 2.02 18.82
C SER A 210 11.50 1.06 17.98
N GLN A 211 11.31 -0.26 18.10
CA GLN A 211 12.09 -1.27 17.37
C GLN A 211 11.57 -1.55 15.96
N ALA A 212 10.39 -1.04 15.58
CA ALA A 212 9.72 -1.43 14.33
C ALA A 212 10.12 -0.61 13.08
N SER A 213 11.05 0.33 13.23
CA SER A 213 11.42 1.31 12.18
C SER A 213 12.17 0.71 10.99
N SER A 214 12.82 -0.46 11.11
CA SER A 214 13.72 -0.94 10.06
C SER A 214 13.00 -1.55 8.85
N HIS A 215 11.83 -2.17 9.04
CA HIS A 215 11.23 -3.09 8.06
C HIS A 215 10.78 -2.44 6.74
N GLY A 216 10.47 -1.14 6.73
CA GLY A 216 9.96 -0.46 5.52
C GLY A 216 11.05 -0.04 4.55
N THR A 217 12.24 0.28 5.08
CA THR A 217 13.39 0.69 4.25
C THR A 217 14.21 -0.54 3.83
N THR A 218 14.20 -1.61 4.62
CA THR A 218 14.91 -2.85 4.27
C THR A 218 14.17 -3.66 3.21
N TYR A 219 12.84 -3.79 3.25
CA TYR A 219 12.12 -4.64 2.28
C TYR A 219 12.20 -4.10 0.84
N ASP A 220 11.91 -2.81 0.62
CA ASP A 220 12.04 -2.20 -0.72
C ASP A 220 13.49 -2.29 -1.23
N ARG A 221 14.47 -2.13 -0.33
CA ARG A 221 15.89 -2.30 -0.66
C ARG A 221 16.25 -3.73 -1.00
N VAL A 222 15.67 -4.71 -0.31
CA VAL A 222 15.88 -6.14 -0.58
C VAL A 222 15.28 -6.52 -1.93
N VAL A 223 14.07 -6.06 -2.25
CA VAL A 223 13.45 -6.30 -3.56
C VAL A 223 14.25 -5.64 -4.69
N GLU A 224 14.75 -4.41 -4.50
CA GLU A 224 15.66 -3.77 -5.46
C GLU A 224 16.94 -4.61 -5.67
N LEU A 225 17.57 -5.06 -4.58
CA LEU A 225 18.78 -5.89 -4.64
C LEU A 225 18.54 -7.26 -5.29
N GLU A 226 17.38 -7.88 -5.04
CA GLU A 226 17.00 -9.15 -5.66
C GLU A 226 16.85 -9.00 -7.18
N ASN A 227 16.23 -7.90 -7.64
CA ASN A 227 16.11 -7.60 -9.07
C ASN A 227 17.48 -7.32 -9.70
N GLU A 228 18.34 -6.54 -9.02
CA GLU A 228 19.72 -6.30 -9.49
C GLU A 228 20.54 -7.59 -9.56
N MET A 229 20.39 -8.51 -8.59
CA MET A 229 21.05 -9.81 -8.61
C MET A 229 20.53 -10.70 -9.74
N ALA A 230 19.24 -10.67 -10.05
CA ALA A 230 18.66 -11.42 -11.16
C ALA A 230 19.22 -10.93 -12.51
N GLU A 231 19.30 -9.60 -12.70
CA GLU A 231 19.87 -9.01 -13.91
C GLU A 231 21.36 -9.34 -14.05
N MET A 232 22.14 -9.24 -12.97
CA MET A 232 23.55 -9.62 -12.95
C MET A 232 23.77 -11.10 -13.29
N ARG A 233 22.91 -12.00 -12.80
CA ARG A 233 22.98 -13.43 -13.14
C ARG A 233 22.73 -13.67 -14.62
N ARG A 234 21.79 -12.95 -15.23
CA ARG A 234 21.51 -13.05 -16.67
C ARG A 234 22.70 -12.59 -17.51
N VAL A 235 23.28 -11.43 -17.17
CA VAL A 235 24.48 -10.92 -17.85
C VAL A 235 25.68 -11.84 -17.68
N ALA A 236 25.84 -12.47 -16.50
CA ALA A 236 26.90 -13.43 -16.27
C ALA A 236 26.74 -14.70 -17.11
N GLN A 237 25.51 -15.18 -17.31
CA GLN A 237 25.22 -16.33 -18.19
C GLN A 237 25.52 -15.99 -19.65
N GLU A 238 25.05 -14.85 -20.15
CA GLU A 238 25.33 -14.40 -21.53
C GLU A 238 26.85 -14.32 -21.79
N LYS A 239 27.62 -13.74 -20.85
CA LYS A 239 29.08 -13.67 -20.98
C LYS A 239 29.78 -15.02 -20.88
N GLU A 240 29.24 -15.98 -20.14
CA GLU A 240 29.80 -17.32 -20.07
C GLU A 240 29.56 -18.08 -21.37
N GLU A 241 28.36 -17.92 -21.97
CA GLU A 241 28.04 -18.47 -23.28
C GLU A 241 28.94 -17.89 -24.39
N GLU A 242 29.16 -16.56 -24.39
CA GLU A 242 30.11 -15.92 -25.31
C GLU A 242 31.52 -16.49 -25.18
N ARG A 243 32.01 -16.62 -23.94
CA ARG A 243 33.36 -17.17 -23.68
C ARG A 243 33.45 -18.64 -24.11
N GLN A 244 32.37 -19.40 -23.94
CA GLN A 244 32.31 -20.80 -24.37
C GLN A 244 32.40 -20.90 -25.90
N LEU A 245 31.71 -20.03 -26.63
CA LEU A 245 31.77 -19.97 -28.09
C LEU A 245 33.18 -19.60 -28.59
N GLU A 246 33.82 -18.61 -27.97
CA GLU A 246 35.21 -18.24 -28.29
C GLU A 246 36.18 -19.40 -28.07
N LEU A 247 36.04 -20.13 -26.96
CA LEU A 247 36.86 -21.30 -26.67
C LEU A 247 36.66 -22.42 -27.70
N ASP A 248 35.42 -22.64 -28.14
CA ASP A 248 35.11 -23.66 -29.15
C ASP A 248 35.59 -23.27 -30.55
N GLU A 249 35.62 -21.97 -30.87
CA GLU A 249 36.23 -21.45 -32.08
C GLU A 249 37.77 -21.61 -32.06
N ILE A 250 38.41 -21.27 -30.93
CA ILE A 250 39.86 -21.47 -30.74
C ILE A 250 40.22 -22.95 -30.86
N LYS A 251 39.46 -23.86 -30.23
CA LYS A 251 39.67 -25.31 -30.33
C LYS A 251 39.55 -25.81 -31.77
N ARG A 252 38.52 -25.36 -32.51
CA ARG A 252 38.36 -25.71 -33.94
C ARG A 252 39.54 -25.23 -34.77
N GLY A 253 39.97 -23.98 -34.57
CA GLY A 253 41.13 -23.43 -35.25
C GLY A 253 42.43 -24.18 -34.93
N PHE A 254 42.61 -24.60 -33.68
CA PHE A 254 43.76 -25.40 -33.27
C PHE A 254 43.75 -26.78 -33.92
N ASN A 255 42.61 -27.49 -33.88
CA ASN A 255 42.47 -28.81 -34.50
C ASN A 255 42.73 -28.77 -36.01
N ALA A 256 42.16 -27.80 -36.74
CA ALA A 256 42.39 -27.66 -38.17
C ALA A 256 43.88 -27.41 -38.52
N ARG A 257 44.60 -26.65 -37.69
CA ARG A 257 46.04 -26.43 -37.85
C ARG A 257 46.85 -27.70 -37.56
N TYR A 258 46.43 -28.46 -36.56
CA TYR A 258 47.06 -29.72 -36.20
C TYR A 258 46.89 -30.76 -37.33
N GLU A 259 45.68 -30.92 -37.86
CA GLU A 259 45.40 -31.80 -39.01
C GLU A 259 46.20 -31.38 -40.26
N ALA A 260 46.28 -30.08 -40.56
CA ALA A 260 47.07 -29.59 -41.69
C ALA A 260 48.59 -29.85 -41.51
N MET A 261 49.08 -29.80 -40.27
CA MET A 261 50.47 -30.11 -39.95
C MET A 261 50.75 -31.62 -40.12
N GLU A 262 49.86 -32.48 -39.62
CA GLU A 262 49.97 -33.92 -39.80
C GLU A 262 49.92 -34.32 -41.27
N ALA A 263 49.03 -33.73 -42.07
CA ALA A 263 48.94 -33.99 -43.51
C ALA A 263 50.26 -33.65 -44.23
N ARG A 264 50.87 -32.50 -43.91
CA ARG A 264 52.17 -32.09 -44.47
C ARG A 264 53.31 -33.01 -44.05
N PHE A 265 53.30 -33.46 -42.80
CA PHE A 265 54.28 -34.40 -42.29
C PHE A 265 54.18 -35.76 -43.00
N MET A 266 52.96 -36.26 -43.19
CA MET A 266 52.72 -37.50 -43.93
C MET A 266 53.12 -37.39 -45.40
N GLU A 267 52.83 -36.26 -46.05
CA GLU A 267 53.24 -35.99 -47.43
C GLU A 267 54.77 -36.02 -47.57
N THR A 268 55.50 -35.38 -46.67
CA THR A 268 56.98 -35.39 -46.68
C THR A 268 57.58 -36.77 -46.42
N LEU A 269 56.95 -37.58 -45.56
CA LEU A 269 57.34 -38.98 -45.38
C LEU A 269 57.11 -39.81 -46.64
N MET A 270 55.96 -39.66 -47.29
CA MET A 270 55.67 -40.36 -48.56
C MET A 270 56.67 -40.00 -49.65
N GLN A 271 57.00 -38.71 -49.81
CA GLN A 271 58.01 -38.25 -50.78
C GLN A 271 59.41 -38.82 -50.51
N ARG A 272 59.82 -38.97 -49.25
CA ARG A 272 61.10 -39.60 -48.91
C ARG A 272 61.11 -41.10 -49.19
N THR A 273 60.01 -41.80 -48.91
CA THR A 273 59.91 -43.25 -49.18
C THR A 273 59.82 -43.58 -50.67
N SER A 274 59.21 -42.73 -51.50
CA SER A 274 59.15 -42.92 -52.95
C SER A 274 60.51 -42.69 -53.61
N LEU A 275 61.29 -41.69 -53.15
CA LEU A 275 62.66 -41.47 -53.59
C LEU A 275 63.60 -42.63 -53.19
N SER A 276 63.39 -43.23 -52.02
CA SER A 276 64.20 -44.38 -51.56
C SER A 276 63.89 -45.71 -52.27
N ARG A 277 62.80 -45.80 -53.04
CA ARG A 277 62.45 -46.98 -53.85
C ARG A 277 62.86 -46.86 -55.33
N MET A 278 63.35 -45.70 -55.75
CA MET A 278 63.81 -45.42 -57.13
C MET A 278 65.34 -45.45 -57.29
N LEU A 279 66.08 -45.75 -56.20
CA LEU A 279 67.52 -46.06 -56.19
C LEU A 279 67.70 -47.55 -55.88
#